data_AF-A0A9Q8QIE1-F1
#
_entry.id   AF-A0A9Q8QIE1-F1
#
_cell.length_a   1.000
_cell.length_b   1.000
_cell.length_c   1.000
_cell.angle_alpha   90.00
_cell.angle_beta   90.00
_cell.angle_gamma   90.00
#
_symmetry.space_group_name_H-M   'P 1'
#
loop_
_entity.id
_entity.type
_entity.pdbx_description
1 polymer ?
#
loop_
_entity_poly.entity_id
_entity_poly.type
_entity_poly.pdbx_seq_one_letter_code
_entity_poly.pdbx_strand_id
1 'polypeptide(L)'
;MVGDVDIFAAPSGEDGPVEHAAIQVQGVRTVPLAGATAADDDMIFARMRWANGIPGGDAMDFDAETTPLERDLVEAAERAAIFYRCKYKHARKEWADDTLDDVLTATEPFKNYIEVRIIHKVGEIMSRVFDGEDVVPEEQPIPSELLAEYYADAVGVHPSGQWLGRGVKQLAHRYPNMNILEGFSSYTYTDISADFFEEATSIFAPYKKRMTFKTLDAARDSVSQGYTPRLYGLVVMSAVIHATPRLEQTLRNLRRLLRPGGFLIINESTSSAWARDGFVFGTMPGWWSGAEEGRALSPLVPPEHWDEVLRNSGFSGVDTITPDTFQEAHSNVVFVSQAVDDTVSFLREPLSAPLPATVYAGGDGASLEDLVIIGGSTLRMGRVVSDLKRVLGAHVSGSITAFKSLLDLPVDFNPSPDACVLDMSGLDVPVFKDLIAAGFDALKRLVAVEHTLLWVTRGKLAGDPAASMSVGFLRTATHEVPGLRVQCVDLDPGSGNGQVDASVLAETLQRFWHLARI
;
A
#
# COMPACT_ATOMS: atom_id res chain seq x y z
N MET A 1 -11.08 36.29 -21.52
CA MET A 1 -10.23 37.46 -21.19
C MET A 1 -10.95 38.72 -21.66
N VAL A 2 -10.71 39.88 -21.05
CA VAL A 2 -11.23 41.17 -21.54
C VAL A 2 -10.03 42.01 -21.91
N GLY A 3 -10.05 42.62 -23.10
CA GLY A 3 -8.98 43.47 -23.57
C GLY A 3 -9.48 44.58 -24.48
N ASP A 4 -8.65 45.59 -24.63
CA ASP A 4 -8.89 46.72 -25.52
C ASP A 4 -7.87 46.64 -26.67
N VAL A 5 -8.30 47.02 -27.87
CA VAL A 5 -7.49 46.93 -29.10
C VAL A 5 -7.55 48.26 -29.83
N ASP A 6 -6.38 48.87 -30.03
CA ASP A 6 -6.18 50.04 -30.88
C ASP A 6 -5.43 49.64 -32.14
N ILE A 7 -6.03 49.87 -33.31
CA ILE A 7 -5.43 49.61 -34.63
C ILE A 7 -5.04 50.96 -35.24
N PHE A 8 -3.79 51.08 -35.64
CA PHE A 8 -3.22 52.28 -36.23
C PHE A 8 -3.05 52.11 -37.74
N ALA A 9 -3.31 53.16 -38.52
CA ALA A 9 -2.98 53.15 -39.94
C ALA A 9 -1.47 53.25 -40.14
N ALA A 10 -0.94 52.64 -41.21
CA ALA A 10 0.45 52.83 -41.58
C ALA A 10 0.71 54.32 -41.90
N PRO A 11 1.81 54.91 -41.42
CA PRO A 11 2.13 56.29 -41.70
C PRO A 11 2.29 56.50 -43.22
N SER A 12 1.84 57.64 -43.73
CA SER A 12 1.88 57.97 -45.17
C SER A 12 3.27 58.39 -45.68
N GLY A 13 4.35 58.01 -44.99
CA GLY A 13 5.75 58.30 -45.31
C GLY A 13 6.71 57.70 -44.25
N GLU A 14 8.01 57.63 -44.55
CA GLU A 14 8.99 56.81 -43.80
C GLU A 14 9.20 57.18 -42.32
N ASP A 15 8.77 58.35 -41.81
CA ASP A 15 9.04 58.76 -40.42
C ASP A 15 7.97 59.71 -39.79
N GLY A 16 6.68 59.51 -40.07
CA GLY A 16 5.60 60.29 -39.43
C GLY A 16 4.99 59.60 -38.20
N PRO A 17 4.85 60.26 -37.03
CA PRO A 17 4.18 59.64 -35.87
C PRO A 17 2.68 59.43 -36.13
N VAL A 18 2.16 58.25 -35.79
CA VAL A 18 0.72 57.97 -35.91
C VAL A 18 0.00 58.53 -34.67
N GLU A 19 -0.63 59.70 -34.82
CA GLU A 19 -1.16 60.48 -33.69
C GLU A 19 -2.53 59.99 -33.18
N HIS A 20 -3.28 59.24 -33.99
CA HIS A 20 -4.62 58.76 -33.66
C HIS A 20 -4.82 57.30 -34.09
N ALA A 21 -5.48 56.50 -33.25
CA ALA A 21 -5.91 55.15 -33.63
C ALA A 21 -6.94 55.24 -34.76
N ALA A 22 -6.76 54.41 -35.80
CA ALA A 22 -7.70 54.32 -36.91
C ALA A 22 -8.97 53.56 -36.50
N ILE A 23 -8.84 52.55 -35.63
CA ILE A 23 -9.96 51.81 -35.05
C ILE A 23 -9.63 51.55 -33.57
N GLN A 24 -10.58 51.81 -32.69
CA GLN A 24 -10.48 51.48 -31.27
C GLN A 24 -11.66 50.56 -30.89
N VAL A 25 -11.36 49.46 -30.21
CA VAL A 25 -12.36 48.53 -29.68
C VAL A 25 -12.07 48.32 -28.20
N GLN A 26 -13.02 48.69 -27.35
CA GLN A 26 -12.91 48.55 -25.89
C GLN A 26 -13.82 47.44 -25.37
N GLY A 27 -13.37 46.75 -24.33
CA GLY A 27 -14.13 45.70 -23.67
C GLY A 27 -14.32 44.46 -24.54
N VAL A 28 -13.39 44.16 -25.45
CA VAL A 28 -13.43 42.93 -26.25
C VAL A 28 -13.32 41.76 -25.31
N ARG A 29 -14.44 41.05 -25.14
CA ARG A 29 -14.52 39.86 -24.32
C ARG A 29 -14.27 38.64 -25.19
N THR A 30 -13.11 38.01 -25.00
CA THR A 30 -12.85 36.69 -25.54
C THR A 30 -13.43 35.64 -24.59
N VAL A 31 -14.30 34.81 -25.11
CA VAL A 31 -14.87 33.66 -24.41
C VAL A 31 -14.48 32.37 -25.14
N PRO A 32 -14.20 31.28 -24.41
CA PRO A 32 -14.03 29.96 -25.02
C PRO A 32 -15.24 29.58 -25.89
N LEU A 33 -15.00 28.86 -26.99
CA LEU A 33 -16.05 28.42 -27.91
C LEU A 33 -17.01 27.41 -27.26
N ALA A 34 -16.51 26.63 -26.30
CA ALA A 34 -17.28 25.77 -25.41
C ALA A 34 -16.94 26.11 -23.96
N GLY A 35 -17.82 25.78 -23.01
CA GLY A 35 -17.53 25.96 -21.59
C GLY A 35 -16.24 25.23 -21.20
N ALA A 36 -15.36 25.92 -20.47
CA ALA A 36 -14.14 25.29 -19.95
C ALA A 36 -14.52 24.09 -19.08
N THR A 37 -13.77 23.02 -19.26
CA THR A 37 -13.94 21.74 -18.55
C THR A 37 -12.70 21.47 -17.71
N ALA A 38 -12.78 20.49 -16.81
CA ALA A 38 -11.60 20.03 -16.07
C ALA A 38 -10.47 19.48 -16.96
N ALA A 39 -10.74 19.22 -18.26
CA ALA A 39 -9.69 18.85 -19.21
C ALA A 39 -8.85 20.04 -19.68
N ASP A 40 -9.32 21.27 -19.46
CA ASP A 40 -8.66 22.52 -19.81
C ASP A 40 -7.85 23.10 -18.63
N ASP A 41 -7.82 22.42 -17.48
CA ASP A 41 -7.10 22.86 -16.28
C ASP A 41 -5.57 22.69 -16.44
N ASP A 42 -4.82 23.75 -16.16
CA ASP A 42 -3.36 23.73 -16.11
C ASP A 42 -2.86 23.18 -14.76
N MET A 43 -2.25 21.99 -14.80
CA MET A 43 -1.78 21.27 -13.62
C MET A 43 -0.40 21.75 -13.13
N ILE A 44 -0.28 23.05 -12.83
CA ILE A 44 0.98 23.69 -12.41
C ILE A 44 1.28 23.60 -10.92
N PHE A 45 0.26 23.45 -10.06
CA PHE A 45 0.45 23.38 -8.62
C PHE A 45 0.72 21.95 -8.16
N ALA A 46 1.85 21.75 -7.49
CA ALA A 46 2.20 20.50 -6.85
C ALA A 46 2.54 20.74 -5.37
N ARG A 47 2.28 19.73 -4.53
CA ARG A 47 2.71 19.73 -3.12
C ARG A 47 3.35 18.40 -2.77
N MET A 48 4.44 18.46 -1.99
CA MET A 48 5.02 17.26 -1.40
C MET A 48 4.06 16.73 -0.33
N ARG A 49 3.62 15.48 -0.51
CA ARG A 49 2.91 14.74 0.53
C ARG A 49 3.86 13.65 1.01
N TRP A 50 4.08 13.59 2.31
CA TRP A 50 4.84 12.51 2.95
C TRP A 50 3.88 11.39 3.33
N ALA A 51 4.34 10.15 3.23
CA ALA A 51 3.66 8.98 3.75
C ALA A 51 4.69 7.97 4.24
N ASN A 52 4.20 6.91 4.88
CA ASN A 52 5.06 5.86 5.42
C ASN A 52 5.73 5.06 4.30
N GLY A 53 6.97 4.65 4.56
CA GLY A 53 7.78 3.89 3.61
C GLY A 53 7.39 2.41 3.48
N ILE A 54 6.67 1.89 4.47
CA ILE A 54 6.17 0.51 4.56
C ILE A 54 4.69 0.58 4.97
N PRO A 55 3.80 -0.25 4.42
CA PRO A 55 2.43 -0.38 4.91
C PRO A 55 2.46 -0.84 6.38
N GLY A 56 1.85 -0.07 7.27
CA GLY A 56 1.79 -0.39 8.70
C GLY A 56 0.35 -0.37 9.20
N GLY A 57 0.01 -1.30 10.09
CA GLY A 57 -1.34 -1.42 10.69
C GLY A 57 -1.75 -0.12 11.37
N ASP A 58 -0.89 0.37 12.26
CA ASP A 58 -1.06 1.64 12.99
C ASP A 58 -1.23 2.87 12.07
N ALA A 59 -0.68 2.82 10.85
CA ALA A 59 -0.77 3.91 9.88
C ALA A 59 -2.07 3.89 9.08
N MET A 60 -2.70 2.72 8.98
CA MET A 60 -4.02 2.53 8.40
C MET A 60 -5.12 2.70 9.46
N ASP A 61 -4.73 2.72 10.74
CA ASP A 61 -5.60 2.92 11.89
C ASP A 61 -6.34 4.26 11.87
N PHE A 62 -7.54 4.23 12.42
CA PHE A 62 -8.36 5.39 12.66
C PHE A 62 -9.28 5.10 13.84
N ASP A 63 -9.66 6.17 14.54
CA ASP A 63 -10.57 6.16 15.69
C ASP A 63 -12.01 5.74 15.32
N ALA A 64 -12.22 4.66 14.58
CA ALA A 64 -13.49 3.96 14.55
C ALA A 64 -13.56 3.09 15.81
N GLU A 65 -13.81 3.74 16.94
CA GLU A 65 -14.37 3.02 18.07
C GLU A 65 -15.72 2.46 17.62
N THR A 66 -15.91 1.16 17.83
CA THR A 66 -17.22 0.54 17.67
C THR A 66 -18.22 1.28 18.53
N THR A 67 -19.27 1.79 17.91
CA THR A 67 -20.29 2.55 18.62
C THR A 67 -21.08 1.61 19.55
N PRO A 68 -21.67 2.12 20.66
CA PRO A 68 -22.58 1.32 21.48
C PRO A 68 -23.71 0.68 20.65
N LEU A 69 -24.22 1.42 19.66
CA LEU A 69 -25.25 0.95 18.74
C LEU A 69 -24.79 -0.28 17.94
N GLU A 70 -23.60 -0.24 17.35
CA GLU A 70 -23.05 -1.37 16.59
C GLU A 70 -22.81 -2.59 17.49
N ARG A 71 -22.32 -2.39 18.72
CA ARG A 71 -22.14 -3.49 19.69
C ARG A 71 -23.47 -4.14 20.04
N ASP A 72 -24.48 -3.34 20.39
CA ASP A 72 -25.80 -3.86 20.78
C ASP A 72 -26.49 -4.56 19.60
N LEU A 73 -26.33 -4.03 18.38
CA LEU A 73 -26.80 -4.64 17.13
C LEU A 73 -26.14 -6.00 16.86
N VAL A 74 -24.79 -6.06 16.93
CA VAL A 74 -24.04 -7.31 16.72
C VAL A 74 -24.41 -8.33 17.79
N GLU A 75 -24.60 -7.92 19.03
CA GLU A 75 -25.05 -8.79 20.13
C GLU A 75 -26.45 -9.35 19.89
N ALA A 76 -27.41 -8.51 19.48
CA ALA A 76 -28.77 -8.95 19.16
C ALA A 76 -28.81 -9.91 17.97
N ALA A 77 -28.04 -9.61 16.92
CA ALA A 77 -27.89 -10.46 15.75
C ALA A 77 -27.26 -11.82 16.10
N GLU A 78 -26.19 -11.83 16.90
CA GLU A 78 -25.54 -13.06 17.38
C GLU A 78 -26.50 -13.92 18.22
N ARG A 79 -27.27 -13.30 19.12
CA ARG A 79 -28.31 -13.97 19.92
C ARG A 79 -29.36 -14.65 19.03
N ALA A 80 -29.85 -13.95 18.01
CA ALA A 80 -30.82 -14.49 17.06
C ALA A 80 -30.24 -15.67 16.24
N ALA A 81 -29.01 -15.54 15.73
CA ALA A 81 -28.34 -16.62 14.99
C ALA A 81 -28.16 -17.89 15.86
N ILE A 82 -27.79 -17.72 17.13
CA ILE A 82 -27.63 -18.84 18.07
C ILE A 82 -28.96 -19.54 18.35
N PHE A 83 -30.05 -18.78 18.53
CA PHE A 83 -31.38 -19.34 18.76
C PHE A 83 -31.81 -20.24 17.60
N TYR A 84 -31.77 -19.73 16.37
CA TYR A 84 -32.19 -20.50 15.18
C TYR A 84 -31.30 -21.72 14.92
N ARG A 85 -29.99 -21.64 15.22
CA ARG A 85 -29.04 -22.75 15.01
C ARG A 85 -29.21 -23.90 16.01
N CYS A 86 -29.95 -23.71 17.11
CA CYS A 86 -30.18 -24.69 18.17
C CYS A 86 -28.87 -25.28 18.76
N LYS A 87 -28.37 -24.61 19.81
CA LYS A 87 -27.14 -24.91 20.59
C LYS A 87 -25.82 -24.58 19.88
N TYR A 88 -25.09 -23.64 20.46
CA TYR A 88 -23.77 -23.21 20.01
C TYR A 88 -22.76 -23.24 21.16
N LYS A 89 -21.54 -23.78 20.92
CA LYS A 89 -20.54 -24.03 21.97
C LYS A 89 -20.04 -22.76 22.67
N HIS A 90 -20.11 -21.62 21.98
CA HIS A 90 -19.68 -20.30 22.48
C HIS A 90 -20.86 -19.37 22.84
N ALA A 91 -22.09 -19.88 22.86
CA ALA A 91 -23.25 -19.08 23.28
C ALA A 91 -23.10 -18.62 24.73
N ARG A 92 -23.53 -17.38 25.01
CA ARG A 92 -23.65 -16.90 26.39
C ARG A 92 -24.65 -17.81 27.12
N LYS A 93 -24.31 -18.20 28.35
CA LYS A 93 -25.15 -19.10 29.17
C LYS A 93 -26.57 -18.54 29.36
N GLU A 94 -26.70 -17.22 29.38
CA GLU A 94 -27.96 -16.50 29.54
C GLU A 94 -28.93 -16.69 28.37
N TRP A 95 -28.44 -17.08 27.18
CA TRP A 95 -29.27 -17.28 25.98
C TRP A 95 -29.64 -18.75 25.75
N ALA A 96 -29.23 -19.65 26.65
CA ALA A 96 -29.40 -21.09 26.45
C ALA A 96 -30.88 -21.54 26.45
N ASP A 97 -31.74 -20.79 27.15
CA ASP A 97 -33.15 -21.07 27.34
C ASP A 97 -34.07 -20.04 26.66
N ASP A 98 -33.53 -19.26 25.70
CA ASP A 98 -34.29 -18.25 24.96
C ASP A 98 -35.51 -18.85 24.25
N THR A 99 -36.64 -18.16 24.32
CA THR A 99 -37.79 -18.39 23.44
C THR A 99 -37.74 -17.51 22.21
N LEU A 100 -38.57 -17.81 21.20
CA LEU A 100 -38.69 -16.94 20.02
C LEU A 100 -39.12 -15.50 20.41
N ASP A 101 -39.97 -15.36 21.44
CA ASP A 101 -40.42 -14.05 21.93
C ASP A 101 -39.27 -13.24 22.56
N ASP A 102 -38.38 -13.91 23.29
CA ASP A 102 -37.19 -13.28 23.87
C ASP A 102 -36.24 -12.75 22.79
N VAL A 103 -36.04 -13.55 21.72
CA VAL A 103 -35.20 -13.18 20.59
C VAL A 103 -35.82 -12.02 19.82
N LEU A 104 -37.10 -12.11 19.47
CA LEU A 104 -37.82 -11.04 18.75
C LEU A 104 -37.79 -9.72 19.55
N THR A 105 -37.97 -9.80 20.87
CA THR A 105 -37.89 -8.64 21.77
C THR A 105 -36.48 -8.03 21.75
N ALA A 106 -35.43 -8.86 21.78
CA ALA A 106 -34.04 -8.40 21.76
C ALA A 106 -33.65 -7.75 20.42
N THR A 107 -34.20 -8.24 19.31
CA THR A 107 -33.92 -7.73 17.96
C THR A 107 -34.83 -6.59 17.52
N GLU A 108 -35.96 -6.35 18.20
CA GLU A 108 -36.95 -5.32 17.83
C GLU A 108 -36.36 -3.91 17.66
N PRO A 109 -35.44 -3.41 18.51
CA PRO A 109 -34.81 -2.10 18.31
C PRO A 109 -34.01 -2.02 16.99
N PHE A 110 -33.62 -3.17 16.46
CA PHE A 110 -32.71 -3.33 15.33
C PHE A 110 -33.40 -3.91 14.08
N LYS A 111 -34.72 -4.07 14.08
CA LYS A 111 -35.47 -4.76 13.01
C LYS A 111 -35.31 -4.20 11.59
N ASN A 112 -34.87 -2.95 11.47
CA ASN A 112 -34.62 -2.29 10.18
C ASN A 112 -33.18 -2.47 9.69
N TYR A 113 -32.27 -2.93 10.56
CA TYR A 113 -30.87 -3.17 10.21
C TYR A 113 -30.73 -4.50 9.48
N ILE A 114 -29.78 -4.53 8.55
CA ILE A 114 -29.62 -5.63 7.61
C ILE A 114 -29.20 -6.94 8.31
N GLU A 115 -28.41 -6.87 9.38
CA GLU A 115 -27.96 -8.02 10.17
C GLU A 115 -29.13 -8.80 10.77
N VAL A 116 -30.11 -8.07 11.31
CA VAL A 116 -31.29 -8.67 11.94
C VAL A 116 -32.25 -9.19 10.88
N ARG A 117 -32.49 -8.39 9.83
CA ARG A 117 -33.37 -8.78 8.72
C ARG A 117 -32.90 -10.06 8.04
N ILE A 118 -31.61 -10.16 7.73
CA ILE A 118 -31.05 -11.33 7.04
C ILE A 118 -31.06 -12.57 7.94
N ILE A 119 -30.75 -12.43 9.23
CA ILE A 119 -30.76 -13.57 10.18
C ILE A 119 -32.16 -14.12 10.37
N HIS A 120 -33.17 -13.27 10.60
CA HIS A 120 -34.55 -13.77 10.68
C HIS A 120 -34.97 -14.43 9.36
N LYS A 121 -34.61 -13.82 8.23
CA LYS A 121 -34.98 -14.39 6.93
C LYS A 121 -34.37 -15.77 6.69
N VAL A 122 -33.09 -15.93 7.02
CA VAL A 122 -32.39 -17.21 6.94
C VAL A 122 -33.00 -18.21 7.94
N GLY A 123 -33.34 -17.78 9.16
CA GLY A 123 -33.99 -18.62 10.16
C GLY A 123 -35.34 -19.18 9.72
N GLU A 124 -36.11 -18.47 8.89
CA GLU A 124 -37.37 -18.95 8.32
C GLU A 124 -37.19 -20.07 7.29
N ILE A 125 -36.09 -20.07 6.55
CA ILE A 125 -35.89 -20.93 5.37
C ILE A 125 -34.89 -22.05 5.59
N MET A 126 -34.02 -21.93 6.59
CA MET A 126 -32.85 -22.79 6.78
C MET A 126 -33.22 -24.27 6.90
N SER A 127 -34.32 -24.62 7.57
CA SER A 127 -34.78 -26.01 7.66
C SER A 127 -35.11 -26.60 6.29
N ARG A 128 -35.89 -25.89 5.46
CA ARG A 128 -36.24 -26.30 4.09
C ARG A 128 -35.00 -26.48 3.22
N VAL A 129 -34.01 -25.60 3.36
CA VAL A 129 -32.73 -25.70 2.64
C VAL A 129 -31.98 -26.98 3.03
N PHE A 130 -31.92 -27.30 4.32
CA PHE A 130 -31.23 -28.52 4.80
C PHE A 130 -32.02 -29.81 4.53
N ASP A 131 -33.34 -29.73 4.49
CA ASP A 131 -34.22 -30.84 4.10
C ASP A 131 -34.23 -31.06 2.56
N GLY A 132 -33.61 -30.15 1.80
CA GLY A 132 -33.47 -30.23 0.34
C GLY A 132 -34.75 -29.87 -0.43
N GLU A 133 -35.71 -29.19 0.21
CA GLU A 133 -37.06 -28.97 -0.32
C GLU A 133 -37.14 -27.85 -1.38
N ASP A 134 -36.19 -26.89 -1.41
CA ASP A 134 -36.22 -25.76 -2.35
C ASP A 134 -34.82 -25.27 -2.76
N VAL A 135 -34.13 -26.03 -3.60
CA VAL A 135 -32.98 -25.49 -4.34
C VAL A 135 -33.23 -25.71 -5.82
N VAL A 136 -33.98 -24.81 -6.44
CA VAL A 136 -33.85 -24.62 -7.89
C VAL A 136 -32.42 -24.11 -8.11
N PRO A 137 -31.59 -24.72 -8.97
CA PRO A 137 -30.17 -24.36 -9.12
C PRO A 137 -29.91 -22.87 -9.45
N GLU A 138 -30.94 -22.15 -9.87
CA GLU A 138 -30.92 -20.75 -10.31
C GLU A 138 -31.41 -19.76 -9.23
N GLU A 139 -32.04 -20.22 -8.14
CA GLU A 139 -32.55 -19.36 -7.06
C GLU A 139 -31.64 -19.43 -5.82
N GLN A 140 -31.06 -18.29 -5.43
CA GLN A 140 -30.34 -18.18 -4.16
C GLN A 140 -31.35 -18.29 -2.99
N PRO A 141 -31.07 -19.08 -1.93
CA PRO A 141 -31.99 -19.21 -0.80
C PRO A 141 -32.25 -17.85 -0.12
N ILE A 142 -31.25 -16.98 -0.11
CA ILE A 142 -31.36 -15.60 0.34
C ILE A 142 -31.71 -14.71 -0.87
N PRO A 143 -32.71 -13.83 -0.79
CA PRO A 143 -33.02 -12.89 -1.88
C PRO A 143 -31.80 -12.04 -2.25
N SER A 144 -31.48 -11.95 -3.54
CA SER A 144 -30.26 -11.27 -4.02
C SER A 144 -30.19 -9.79 -3.63
N GLU A 145 -31.33 -9.08 -3.59
CA GLU A 145 -31.39 -7.69 -3.11
C GLU A 145 -30.97 -7.57 -1.63
N LEU A 146 -31.40 -8.52 -0.80
CA LEU A 146 -31.07 -8.55 0.64
C LEU A 146 -29.59 -8.87 0.84
N LEU A 147 -29.04 -9.77 0.03
CA LEU A 147 -27.63 -10.13 0.06
C LEU A 147 -26.74 -8.97 -0.42
N ALA A 148 -27.15 -8.26 -1.49
CA ALA A 148 -26.46 -7.06 -1.97
C ALA A 148 -26.46 -5.94 -0.91
N GLU A 149 -27.60 -5.72 -0.24
CA GLU A 149 -27.69 -4.79 0.88
C GLU A 149 -26.77 -5.21 2.03
N TYR A 150 -26.67 -6.51 2.35
CA TYR A 150 -25.74 -7.00 3.38
C TYR A 150 -24.28 -6.71 3.00
N TYR A 151 -23.88 -6.95 1.75
CA TYR A 151 -22.52 -6.64 1.31
C TYR A 151 -22.21 -5.13 1.19
N ALA A 152 -23.23 -4.27 1.11
CA ALA A 152 -23.07 -2.83 1.02
C ALA A 152 -23.10 -2.14 2.39
N ASP A 153 -24.03 -2.54 3.25
CA ASP A 153 -24.47 -1.76 4.40
C ASP A 153 -24.29 -2.49 5.75
N ALA A 154 -23.86 -3.76 5.77
CA ALA A 154 -23.66 -4.45 7.03
C ALA A 154 -22.56 -3.81 7.90
N VAL A 155 -22.72 -3.92 9.21
CA VAL A 155 -21.76 -3.51 10.23
C VAL A 155 -20.40 -4.12 9.91
N GLY A 156 -19.41 -3.26 9.80
CA GLY A 156 -18.05 -3.66 9.45
C GLY A 156 -17.71 -3.55 7.97
N VAL A 157 -18.68 -3.50 7.05
CA VAL A 157 -18.40 -3.30 5.61
C VAL A 157 -17.74 -1.95 5.38
N HIS A 158 -18.37 -0.86 5.85
CA HIS A 158 -17.83 0.48 5.65
C HIS A 158 -16.47 0.68 6.36
N PRO A 159 -16.30 0.31 7.65
CA PRO A 159 -14.98 0.35 8.29
C PRO A 159 -13.92 -0.49 7.56
N SER A 160 -14.23 -1.73 7.14
CA SER A 160 -13.29 -2.59 6.41
C SER A 160 -12.92 -2.01 5.05
N GLY A 161 -13.89 -1.44 4.34
CA GLY A 161 -13.67 -0.73 3.08
C GLY A 161 -12.78 0.51 3.24
N GLN A 162 -12.88 1.23 4.37
CA GLN A 162 -11.97 2.33 4.69
C GLN A 162 -10.54 1.83 4.95
N TRP A 163 -10.37 0.75 5.71
CA TRP A 163 -9.07 0.11 5.94
C TRP A 163 -8.42 -0.32 4.62
N LEU A 164 -9.16 -1.04 3.78
CA LEU A 164 -8.73 -1.47 2.46
C LEU A 164 -8.35 -0.26 1.60
N GLY A 165 -9.20 0.76 1.52
CA GLY A 165 -8.94 1.98 0.76
C GLY A 165 -7.70 2.75 1.25
N ARG A 166 -7.44 2.76 2.55
CA ARG A 166 -6.22 3.36 3.13
C ARG A 166 -4.97 2.55 2.79
N GLY A 167 -5.03 1.23 2.87
CA GLY A 167 -3.94 0.35 2.44
C GLY A 167 -3.59 0.56 0.96
N VAL A 168 -4.60 0.57 0.09
CA VAL A 168 -4.45 0.89 -1.34
C VAL A 168 -3.83 2.28 -1.52
N LYS A 169 -4.32 3.29 -0.79
CA LYS A 169 -3.81 4.67 -0.86
C LYS A 169 -2.34 4.78 -0.45
N GLN A 170 -1.92 4.09 0.61
CA GLN A 170 -0.52 4.10 1.05
C GLN A 170 0.40 3.46 0.00
N LEU A 171 0.00 2.30 -0.53
CA LEU A 171 0.75 1.61 -1.57
C LEU A 171 0.81 2.43 -2.86
N ALA A 172 -0.31 2.96 -3.33
CA ALA A 172 -0.35 3.80 -4.52
C ALA A 172 0.42 5.12 -4.32
N HIS A 173 0.52 5.65 -3.09
CA HIS A 173 1.38 6.79 -2.82
C HIS A 173 2.87 6.44 -2.93
N ARG A 174 3.27 5.30 -2.36
CA ARG A 174 4.67 4.84 -2.37
C ARG A 174 5.12 4.34 -3.75
N TYR A 175 4.19 3.86 -4.56
CA TYR A 175 4.41 3.25 -5.87
C TYR A 175 3.38 3.81 -6.90
N PRO A 176 3.57 5.03 -7.40
CA PRO A 176 2.53 5.79 -8.12
C PRO A 176 2.14 5.26 -9.52
N ASN A 177 2.91 4.34 -10.11
CA ASN A 177 2.66 3.77 -11.44
C ASN A 177 2.32 2.26 -11.38
N MET A 178 1.60 1.82 -10.35
CA MET A 178 1.19 0.41 -10.23
C MET A 178 0.01 0.11 -11.14
N ASN A 179 0.07 -0.96 -11.93
CA ASN A 179 -1.17 -1.59 -12.43
C ASN A 179 -1.81 -2.28 -11.24
N ILE A 180 -3.07 -2.01 -10.96
CA ILE A 180 -3.72 -2.63 -9.81
C ILE A 180 -4.94 -3.37 -10.32
N LEU A 181 -5.02 -4.66 -10.01
CA LEU A 181 -6.26 -5.40 -10.05
C LEU A 181 -7.01 -4.85 -8.84
N GLU A 182 -7.81 -3.82 -9.11
CA GLU A 182 -8.44 -2.89 -8.16
C GLU A 182 -7.69 -1.59 -7.68
N GLY A 183 -7.09 -0.75 -8.57
CA GLY A 183 -6.48 0.56 -8.19
C GLY A 183 -5.56 1.27 -9.23
N PHE A 184 -4.73 2.26 -8.86
CA PHE A 184 -4.27 3.33 -9.78
C PHE A 184 -2.95 3.16 -10.60
N SER A 185 -3.14 2.86 -11.89
CA SER A 185 -2.65 3.52 -13.13
C SER A 185 -3.49 2.98 -14.30
N SER A 186 -3.85 1.70 -14.17
CA SER A 186 -5.03 1.02 -14.71
C SER A 186 -5.64 0.15 -13.58
N TYR A 187 -6.98 0.13 -13.49
CA TYR A 187 -7.79 -0.64 -12.53
C TYR A 187 -8.53 -1.72 -13.31
N THR A 188 -8.29 -3.00 -13.02
CA THR A 188 -9.14 -4.08 -13.56
C THR A 188 -10.14 -4.50 -12.48
N TYR A 189 -11.43 -4.22 -12.68
CA TYR A 189 -12.53 -4.68 -11.85
C TYR A 189 -12.88 -6.11 -12.26
N THR A 190 -12.96 -7.01 -11.30
CA THR A 190 -13.21 -8.42 -11.56
C THR A 190 -14.24 -9.00 -10.62
N ASP A 191 -15.02 -9.92 -11.16
CA ASP A 191 -15.87 -10.82 -10.39
C ASP A 191 -15.86 -12.19 -11.10
N ILE A 192 -16.31 -13.25 -10.44
CA ILE A 192 -16.44 -14.57 -11.07
C ILE A 192 -17.50 -14.53 -12.20
N SER A 193 -18.51 -13.68 -12.06
CA SER A 193 -19.56 -13.43 -13.07
C SER A 193 -19.47 -12.02 -13.65
N ALA A 194 -20.06 -11.83 -14.83
CA ALA A 194 -20.18 -10.50 -15.45
C ALA A 194 -21.41 -9.72 -14.98
N ASP A 195 -22.27 -10.34 -14.16
CA ASP A 195 -23.60 -9.80 -13.80
C ASP A 195 -23.53 -8.43 -13.12
N PHE A 196 -22.47 -8.17 -12.36
CA PHE A 196 -22.29 -6.90 -11.63
C PHE A 196 -21.63 -5.79 -12.47
N PHE A 197 -21.18 -6.07 -13.71
CA PHE A 197 -20.37 -5.12 -14.47
C PHE A 197 -21.15 -3.90 -14.97
N GLU A 198 -22.44 -4.05 -15.26
CA GLU A 198 -23.28 -2.93 -15.72
C GLU A 198 -23.47 -1.89 -14.61
N GLU A 199 -23.87 -2.35 -13.42
CA GLU A 199 -24.01 -1.51 -12.23
C GLU A 199 -22.67 -0.88 -11.84
N ALA A 200 -21.59 -1.68 -11.76
CA ALA A 200 -20.27 -1.18 -11.45
C ALA A 200 -19.79 -0.13 -12.48
N THR A 201 -20.10 -0.30 -13.76
CA THR A 201 -19.78 0.70 -14.80
C THR A 201 -20.51 2.03 -14.56
N SER A 202 -21.74 1.98 -14.05
CA SER A 202 -22.52 3.18 -13.69
C SER A 202 -21.90 3.89 -12.48
N ILE A 203 -21.65 3.15 -11.39
CA ILE A 203 -21.05 3.67 -10.15
C ILE A 203 -19.68 4.30 -10.43
N PHE A 204 -18.85 3.62 -11.24
CA PHE A 204 -17.49 4.05 -11.53
C PHE A 204 -17.35 4.85 -12.83
N ALA A 205 -18.43 5.39 -13.38
CA ALA A 205 -18.41 6.20 -14.60
C ALA A 205 -17.35 7.34 -14.59
N PRO A 206 -17.11 8.06 -13.47
CA PRO A 206 -16.05 9.07 -13.40
C PRO A 206 -14.63 8.53 -13.63
N TYR A 207 -14.41 7.24 -13.38
CA TYR A 207 -13.10 6.58 -13.45
C TYR A 207 -12.94 5.67 -14.67
N LYS A 208 -13.95 5.58 -15.55
CA LYS A 208 -14.02 4.65 -16.70
C LYS A 208 -12.77 4.65 -17.58
N LYS A 209 -12.12 5.81 -17.80
CA LYS A 209 -10.89 5.92 -18.62
C LYS A 209 -9.71 5.11 -18.08
N ARG A 210 -9.76 4.74 -16.80
CA ARG A 210 -8.71 4.03 -16.08
C ARG A 210 -9.17 2.65 -15.62
N MET A 211 -10.38 2.23 -15.97
CA MET A 211 -10.99 0.98 -15.52
C MET A 211 -11.24 0.02 -16.68
N THR A 212 -11.01 -1.27 -16.44
CA THR A 212 -11.37 -2.39 -17.31
C THR A 212 -12.18 -3.38 -16.51
N PHE A 213 -13.25 -3.93 -17.07
CA PHE A 213 -14.08 -4.93 -16.41
C PHE A 213 -13.79 -6.29 -17.06
N LYS A 214 -13.48 -7.30 -16.25
CA LYS A 214 -13.12 -8.63 -16.75
C LYS A 214 -13.38 -9.70 -15.70
N THR A 215 -13.94 -10.84 -16.08
CA THR A 215 -14.20 -11.93 -15.14
C THR A 215 -12.91 -12.61 -14.68
N LEU A 216 -12.85 -12.97 -13.39
CA LEU A 216 -11.75 -13.74 -12.80
C LEU A 216 -12.29 -14.78 -11.81
N ASP A 217 -12.05 -16.05 -12.10
CA ASP A 217 -12.12 -17.12 -11.12
C ASP A 217 -10.74 -17.30 -10.48
N ALA A 218 -10.60 -16.88 -9.22
CA ALA A 218 -9.34 -16.95 -8.48
C ALA A 218 -8.88 -18.39 -8.19
N ALA A 219 -9.79 -19.37 -8.17
CA ALA A 219 -9.46 -20.78 -7.98
C ALA A 219 -8.81 -21.41 -9.21
N ARG A 220 -8.91 -20.75 -10.37
CA ARG A 220 -8.37 -21.22 -11.65
C ARG A 220 -7.12 -20.46 -12.09
N ASP A 221 -6.36 -21.08 -12.98
CA ASP A 221 -5.18 -20.48 -13.58
C ASP A 221 -5.53 -19.16 -14.28
N SER A 222 -4.95 -18.05 -13.82
CA SER A 222 -5.25 -16.72 -14.34
C SER A 222 -4.78 -16.51 -15.78
N VAL A 223 -3.69 -17.17 -16.19
CA VAL A 223 -3.17 -17.08 -17.56
C VAL A 223 -4.14 -17.72 -18.56
N SER A 224 -4.73 -18.86 -18.21
CA SER A 224 -5.76 -19.52 -19.02
C SER A 224 -7.03 -18.67 -19.20
N GLN A 225 -7.27 -17.72 -18.30
CA GLN A 225 -8.37 -16.74 -18.35
C GLN A 225 -7.97 -15.46 -19.11
N GLY A 226 -6.82 -15.47 -19.79
CA GLY A 226 -6.33 -14.37 -20.62
C GLY A 226 -5.73 -13.21 -19.84
N TYR A 227 -5.27 -13.44 -18.60
CA TYR A 227 -4.51 -12.44 -17.85
C TYR A 227 -3.02 -12.54 -18.16
N THR A 228 -2.38 -11.40 -18.31
CA THR A 228 -0.92 -11.34 -18.45
C THR A 228 -0.26 -11.64 -17.10
N PRO A 229 0.62 -12.64 -17.01
CA PRO A 229 1.31 -12.95 -15.76
C PRO A 229 2.22 -11.80 -15.35
N ARG A 230 2.36 -11.58 -14.03
CA ARG A 230 3.24 -10.58 -13.41
C ARG A 230 3.00 -9.14 -13.90
N LEU A 231 1.78 -8.82 -14.31
CA LEU A 231 1.39 -7.49 -14.79
C LEU A 231 1.05 -6.54 -13.64
N TYR A 232 0.44 -7.06 -12.58
CA TYR A 232 -0.15 -6.25 -11.52
C TYR A 232 0.87 -5.96 -10.42
N GLY A 233 0.90 -4.72 -9.96
CA GLY A 233 1.60 -4.29 -8.76
C GLY A 233 0.78 -4.49 -7.48
N LEU A 234 -0.54 -4.49 -7.55
CA LEU A 234 -1.43 -4.77 -6.41
C LEU A 234 -2.63 -5.58 -6.88
N VAL A 235 -3.06 -6.53 -6.05
CA VAL A 235 -4.31 -7.27 -6.15
C VAL A 235 -5.05 -7.06 -4.85
N VAL A 236 -6.35 -6.78 -4.95
CA VAL A 236 -7.24 -6.67 -3.80
C VAL A 236 -8.27 -7.79 -3.90
N MET A 237 -8.56 -8.45 -2.78
CA MET A 237 -9.57 -9.49 -2.68
C MET A 237 -10.43 -9.19 -1.44
N SER A 238 -11.75 -9.09 -1.61
CA SER A 238 -12.66 -8.76 -0.50
C SER A 238 -13.78 -9.78 -0.40
N ALA A 239 -13.74 -10.63 0.63
CA ALA A 239 -14.73 -11.68 0.93
C ALA A 239 -14.92 -12.69 -0.22
N VAL A 240 -13.83 -13.19 -0.80
CA VAL A 240 -13.86 -14.09 -1.99
C VAL A 240 -13.01 -15.34 -1.79
N ILE A 241 -11.84 -15.26 -1.17
CA ILE A 241 -10.87 -16.36 -1.16
C ILE A 241 -11.41 -17.53 -0.33
N HIS A 242 -12.13 -17.26 0.76
CA HIS A 242 -12.74 -18.30 1.59
C HIS A 242 -13.67 -19.23 0.81
N ALA A 243 -14.36 -18.71 -0.21
CA ALA A 243 -15.30 -19.44 -1.06
C ALA A 243 -14.61 -20.25 -2.18
N THR A 244 -13.28 -20.35 -2.19
CA THR A 244 -12.54 -21.19 -3.14
C THR A 244 -12.28 -22.59 -2.60
N PRO A 245 -12.09 -23.62 -3.45
CA PRO A 245 -11.89 -24.99 -2.97
C PRO A 245 -10.56 -25.25 -2.28
N ARG A 246 -9.50 -24.51 -2.68
CA ARG A 246 -8.15 -24.70 -2.16
C ARG A 246 -7.40 -23.39 -1.94
N LEU A 247 -7.22 -22.99 -0.68
CA LEU A 247 -6.62 -21.70 -0.32
C LEU A 247 -5.23 -21.50 -0.95
N GLU A 248 -4.31 -22.43 -0.75
CA GLU A 248 -2.94 -22.32 -1.30
C GLU A 248 -2.94 -22.25 -2.83
N GLN A 249 -3.79 -23.03 -3.50
CA GLN A 249 -3.85 -23.02 -4.96
C GLN A 249 -4.39 -21.68 -5.48
N THR A 250 -5.44 -21.15 -4.85
CA THR A 250 -5.98 -19.82 -5.13
C THR A 250 -4.90 -18.75 -4.96
N LEU A 251 -4.18 -18.76 -3.84
CA LEU A 251 -3.09 -17.82 -3.59
C LEU A 251 -1.96 -17.94 -4.62
N ARG A 252 -1.58 -19.16 -5.04
CA ARG A 252 -0.61 -19.36 -6.12
C ARG A 252 -1.10 -18.80 -7.46
N ASN A 253 -2.40 -18.88 -7.76
CA ASN A 253 -2.97 -18.27 -8.97
C ASN A 253 -2.90 -16.74 -8.90
N LEU A 254 -3.23 -16.15 -7.75
CA LEU A 254 -3.11 -14.70 -7.51
C LEU A 254 -1.64 -14.24 -7.55
N ARG A 255 -0.71 -15.04 -7.01
CA ARG A 255 0.73 -14.78 -7.07
C ARG A 255 1.24 -14.64 -8.51
N ARG A 256 0.65 -15.36 -9.46
CA ARG A 256 1.00 -15.29 -10.90
C ARG A 256 0.54 -14.00 -11.56
N LEU A 257 -0.49 -13.33 -11.04
CA LEU A 257 -0.92 -12.01 -11.50
C LEU A 257 0.06 -10.91 -11.06
N LEU A 258 0.63 -11.08 -9.86
CA LEU A 258 1.52 -10.09 -9.24
C LEU A 258 2.95 -10.16 -9.76
N ARG A 259 3.52 -9.01 -10.09
CA ARG A 259 4.97 -8.85 -10.28
C ARG A 259 5.70 -9.13 -8.97
N PRO A 260 6.99 -9.53 -9.01
CA PRO A 260 7.83 -9.50 -7.81
C PRO A 260 7.74 -8.18 -7.06
N GLY A 261 7.52 -8.24 -5.76
CA GLY A 261 7.39 -7.08 -4.89
C GLY A 261 6.03 -6.40 -4.96
N GLY A 262 5.10 -6.90 -5.79
CA GLY A 262 3.69 -6.50 -5.78
C GLY A 262 2.98 -6.93 -4.49
N PHE A 263 1.80 -6.37 -4.24
CA PHE A 263 1.08 -6.54 -2.98
C PHE A 263 -0.26 -7.26 -3.18
N LEU A 264 -0.70 -7.95 -2.15
CA LEU A 264 -2.02 -8.55 -2.02
C LEU A 264 -2.68 -7.95 -0.77
N ILE A 265 -3.83 -7.31 -0.93
CA ILE A 265 -4.66 -6.86 0.19
C ILE A 265 -5.87 -7.77 0.25
N ILE A 266 -6.13 -8.34 1.43
CA ILE A 266 -7.26 -9.24 1.65
C ILE A 266 -8.14 -8.64 2.74
N ASN A 267 -9.43 -8.55 2.47
CA ASN A 267 -10.49 -8.34 3.46
C ASN A 267 -11.28 -9.64 3.59
N GLU A 268 -11.22 -10.30 4.74
CA GLU A 268 -11.86 -11.60 4.95
C GLU A 268 -12.39 -11.76 6.38
N SER A 269 -13.47 -12.52 6.53
CA SER A 269 -13.84 -13.07 7.83
C SER A 269 -12.81 -14.14 8.23
N THR A 270 -12.32 -14.09 9.47
CA THR A 270 -11.26 -15.02 9.94
C THR A 270 -11.65 -15.81 11.18
N SER A 271 -12.77 -15.47 11.81
CA SER A 271 -13.20 -16.12 13.05
C SER A 271 -14.50 -16.89 12.82
N SER A 272 -14.44 -18.20 13.04
CA SER A 272 -15.64 -19.03 13.17
C SER A 272 -16.22 -19.00 14.59
N ALA A 273 -15.72 -18.12 15.48
CA ALA A 273 -16.22 -18.02 16.85
C ALA A 273 -17.59 -17.34 16.93
N TRP A 274 -17.93 -16.54 15.93
CA TRP A 274 -19.23 -15.87 15.81
C TRP A 274 -20.20 -16.71 14.98
N ALA A 275 -21.44 -16.81 15.43
CA ALA A 275 -22.47 -17.57 14.75
C ALA A 275 -22.98 -16.87 13.48
N ARG A 276 -22.95 -15.53 13.43
CA ARG A 276 -23.56 -14.71 12.35
C ARG A 276 -23.19 -15.16 10.93
N ASP A 277 -21.91 -15.11 10.55
CA ASP A 277 -21.49 -15.40 9.18
C ASP A 277 -21.83 -16.84 8.78
N GLY A 278 -21.47 -17.81 9.62
CA GLY A 278 -21.78 -19.21 9.37
C GLY A 278 -23.29 -19.50 9.34
N PHE A 279 -24.10 -18.73 10.07
CA PHE A 279 -25.55 -18.85 10.05
C PHE A 279 -26.13 -18.33 8.75
N VAL A 280 -25.72 -17.14 8.32
CA VAL A 280 -26.20 -16.51 7.07
C VAL A 280 -25.72 -17.32 5.86
N PHE A 281 -24.41 -17.47 5.70
CA PHE A 281 -23.81 -18.02 4.48
C PHE A 281 -23.74 -19.55 4.46
N GLY A 282 -23.92 -20.24 5.60
CA GLY A 282 -23.93 -21.71 5.66
C GLY A 282 -25.06 -22.36 4.87
N THR A 283 -26.07 -21.59 4.44
CA THR A 283 -27.12 -22.06 3.52
C THR A 283 -26.70 -22.02 2.05
N MET A 284 -25.56 -21.42 1.72
CA MET A 284 -25.07 -21.26 0.36
C MET A 284 -24.03 -22.34 0.01
N PRO A 285 -24.12 -22.99 -1.17
CA PRO A 285 -23.15 -24.02 -1.57
C PRO A 285 -21.70 -23.53 -1.58
N GLY A 286 -21.46 -22.28 -2.00
CA GLY A 286 -20.12 -21.69 -2.10
C GLY A 286 -19.37 -21.61 -0.76
N TRP A 287 -20.09 -21.53 0.36
CA TRP A 287 -19.52 -21.51 1.72
C TRP A 287 -18.79 -22.81 2.07
N TRP A 288 -19.19 -23.93 1.45
CA TRP A 288 -18.66 -25.26 1.74
C TRP A 288 -17.62 -25.75 0.73
N SER A 289 -17.17 -24.89 -0.19
CA SER A 289 -16.21 -25.23 -1.25
C SER A 289 -14.91 -25.84 -0.71
N GLY A 290 -14.49 -25.44 0.50
CA GLY A 290 -13.27 -25.92 1.17
C GLY A 290 -13.40 -27.23 1.94
N ALA A 291 -14.56 -27.88 1.96
CA ALA A 291 -14.80 -29.03 2.84
C ALA A 291 -13.78 -30.17 2.63
N GLU A 292 -13.36 -30.42 1.39
CA GLU A 292 -12.41 -31.47 1.04
C GLU A 292 -10.97 -31.19 1.51
N GLU A 293 -10.61 -29.93 1.77
CA GLU A 293 -9.27 -29.55 2.27
C GLU A 293 -9.22 -29.40 3.80
N GLY A 294 -10.23 -29.91 4.50
CA GLY A 294 -10.29 -29.89 5.97
C GLY A 294 -11.09 -28.72 6.54
N ARG A 295 -11.61 -27.81 5.69
CA ARG A 295 -12.49 -26.69 6.09
C ARG A 295 -13.97 -27.11 6.11
N ALA A 296 -14.25 -28.27 6.73
CA ALA A 296 -15.57 -28.91 6.70
C ALA A 296 -16.61 -28.26 7.63
N LEU A 297 -16.17 -27.53 8.66
CA LEU A 297 -17.07 -26.89 9.64
C LEU A 297 -17.29 -25.39 9.36
N SER A 298 -16.36 -24.77 8.64
CA SER A 298 -16.37 -23.36 8.25
C SER A 298 -15.30 -23.14 7.19
N PRO A 299 -15.52 -22.30 6.17
CA PRO A 299 -14.47 -21.90 5.23
C PRO A 299 -13.47 -20.92 5.84
N LEU A 300 -13.80 -20.32 6.99
CA LEU A 300 -13.01 -19.29 7.64
C LEU A 300 -11.85 -19.91 8.41
N VAL A 301 -10.69 -19.28 8.31
CA VAL A 301 -9.44 -19.71 8.96
C VAL A 301 -8.83 -18.54 9.72
N PRO A 302 -8.17 -18.80 10.87
CA PRO A 302 -7.62 -17.74 11.70
C PRO A 302 -6.40 -17.09 11.04
N PRO A 303 -5.99 -15.87 11.46
CA PRO A 303 -4.88 -15.15 10.87
C PRO A 303 -3.55 -15.92 10.81
N GLU A 304 -3.27 -16.79 11.79
CA GLU A 304 -2.05 -17.61 11.81
C GLU A 304 -2.03 -18.62 10.66
N HIS A 305 -3.18 -19.20 10.32
CA HIS A 305 -3.28 -20.10 9.18
C HIS A 305 -3.16 -19.34 7.87
N TRP A 306 -3.68 -18.11 7.79
CA TRP A 306 -3.45 -17.22 6.65
C TRP A 306 -1.97 -16.93 6.43
N ASP A 307 -1.23 -16.61 7.49
CA ASP A 307 0.22 -16.37 7.40
C ASP A 307 0.96 -17.59 6.82
N GLU A 308 0.63 -18.80 7.29
CA GLU A 308 1.20 -20.05 6.78
C GLU A 308 0.90 -20.26 5.29
N VAL A 309 -0.36 -20.22 4.87
CA VAL A 309 -0.74 -20.48 3.47
C VAL A 309 -0.21 -19.40 2.51
N LEU A 310 -0.08 -18.15 2.96
CA LEU A 310 0.55 -17.07 2.20
C LEU A 310 2.03 -17.34 1.95
N ARG A 311 2.78 -17.71 3.01
CA ARG A 311 4.20 -18.06 2.91
C ARG A 311 4.42 -19.24 1.97
N ASN A 312 3.60 -20.29 2.10
CA ASN A 312 3.65 -21.47 1.24
C ASN A 312 3.30 -21.17 -0.23
N SER A 313 2.65 -20.04 -0.50
CA SER A 313 2.17 -19.65 -1.83
C SER A 313 3.02 -18.57 -2.52
N GLY A 314 4.20 -18.24 -1.98
CA GLY A 314 5.13 -17.28 -2.57
C GLY A 314 4.87 -15.83 -2.17
N PHE A 315 4.29 -15.62 -0.99
CA PHE A 315 4.13 -14.31 -0.37
C PHE A 315 4.93 -14.19 0.94
N SER A 316 4.99 -12.99 1.51
CA SER A 316 5.75 -12.68 2.73
C SER A 316 5.09 -13.14 4.03
N GLY A 317 3.86 -13.67 3.97
CA GLY A 317 2.99 -13.84 5.14
C GLY A 317 2.12 -12.61 5.39
N VAL A 318 1.60 -12.47 6.61
CA VAL A 318 0.82 -11.30 7.02
C VAL A 318 1.78 -10.19 7.47
N ASP A 319 2.00 -9.19 6.62
CA ASP A 319 2.90 -8.06 6.92
C ASP A 319 2.25 -7.05 7.87
N THR A 320 0.94 -6.87 7.73
CA THR A 320 0.13 -6.00 8.58
C THR A 320 -1.31 -6.49 8.56
N ILE A 321 -2.02 -6.31 9.67
CA ILE A 321 -3.40 -6.71 9.88
C ILE A 321 -4.12 -5.62 10.69
N THR A 322 -5.44 -5.51 10.53
CA THR A 322 -6.31 -4.70 11.38
C THR A 322 -6.15 -5.08 12.87
N PRO A 323 -6.29 -4.13 13.81
CA PRO A 323 -6.20 -4.42 15.26
C PRO A 323 -7.25 -5.43 15.74
N ASP A 324 -6.94 -6.14 16.84
CA ASP A 324 -7.86 -7.12 17.45
C ASP A 324 -9.23 -6.50 17.80
N THR A 325 -9.25 -5.25 18.28
CA THR A 325 -10.49 -4.52 18.59
C THR A 325 -11.40 -4.35 17.39
N PHE A 326 -10.83 -4.20 16.19
CA PHE A 326 -11.58 -4.14 14.94
C PHE A 326 -12.19 -5.51 14.62
N GLN A 327 -11.41 -6.58 14.77
CA GLN A 327 -11.84 -7.96 14.50
C GLN A 327 -12.97 -8.39 15.44
N GLU A 328 -12.90 -8.02 16.73
CA GLU A 328 -13.94 -8.31 17.72
C GLU A 328 -15.29 -7.69 17.35
N ALA A 329 -15.26 -6.46 16.82
CA ALA A 329 -16.46 -5.70 16.49
C ALA A 329 -17.08 -6.09 15.15
N HIS A 330 -16.25 -6.40 14.15
CA HIS A 330 -16.68 -6.47 12.76
C HIS A 330 -16.53 -7.88 12.15
N SER A 331 -15.93 -8.83 12.86
CA SER A 331 -15.67 -10.22 12.41
C SER A 331 -14.82 -10.36 11.14
N ASN A 332 -14.39 -9.24 10.55
CA ASN A 332 -13.51 -9.15 9.40
C ASN A 332 -12.13 -8.67 9.82
N VAL A 333 -11.13 -9.04 9.02
CA VAL A 333 -9.80 -8.45 9.09
C VAL A 333 -9.38 -7.99 7.71
N VAL A 334 -8.63 -6.89 7.69
CA VAL A 334 -7.91 -6.45 6.49
C VAL A 334 -6.43 -6.67 6.73
N PHE A 335 -5.77 -7.42 5.86
CA PHE A 335 -4.34 -7.64 5.93
C PHE A 335 -3.64 -7.47 4.59
N VAL A 336 -2.35 -7.19 4.66
CA VAL A 336 -1.48 -6.97 3.49
C VAL A 336 -0.40 -8.04 3.47
N SER A 337 -0.10 -8.53 2.28
CA SER A 337 1.01 -9.43 2.01
C SER A 337 1.77 -8.98 0.76
N GLN A 338 3.06 -9.27 0.69
CA GLN A 338 3.88 -8.95 -0.47
C GLN A 338 4.25 -10.21 -1.26
N ALA A 339 4.14 -10.16 -2.59
CA ALA A 339 4.60 -11.19 -3.49
C ALA A 339 6.13 -11.25 -3.48
N VAL A 340 6.70 -12.33 -2.94
CA VAL A 340 8.15 -12.47 -2.75
C VAL A 340 8.80 -13.32 -3.84
N ASP A 341 10.08 -13.06 -4.05
CA ASP A 341 11.09 -13.90 -4.68
C ASP A 341 12.43 -13.61 -4.00
N ASP A 342 13.52 -14.21 -4.45
CA ASP A 342 14.84 -14.03 -3.82
C ASP A 342 15.26 -12.56 -3.72
N THR A 343 14.93 -11.75 -4.75
CA THR A 343 15.24 -10.32 -4.78
C THR A 343 14.44 -9.56 -3.74
N VAL A 344 13.13 -9.80 -3.68
CA VAL A 344 12.25 -9.15 -2.71
C VAL A 344 12.61 -9.57 -1.28
N SER A 345 12.90 -10.85 -1.06
CA SER A 345 13.33 -11.38 0.24
C SER A 345 14.63 -10.69 0.71
N PHE A 346 15.60 -10.52 -0.19
CA PHE A 346 16.81 -9.74 0.10
C PHE A 346 16.49 -8.28 0.45
N LEU A 347 15.63 -7.61 -0.33
CA LEU A 347 15.28 -6.22 -0.05
C LEU A 347 14.52 -6.04 1.28
N ARG A 348 13.77 -7.05 1.72
CA ARG A 348 13.07 -7.02 3.01
C ARG A 348 14.06 -7.17 4.17
N GLU A 349 14.96 -8.14 4.07
CA GLU A 349 15.89 -8.49 5.15
C GLU A 349 17.36 -8.53 4.65
N PRO A 350 17.93 -7.39 4.23
CA PRO A 350 19.18 -7.37 3.47
C PRO A 350 20.44 -7.77 4.26
N LEU A 351 20.34 -7.86 5.59
CA LEU A 351 21.44 -8.29 6.46
C LEU A 351 21.40 -9.80 6.78
N SER A 352 20.29 -10.49 6.53
CA SER A 352 20.11 -11.91 6.87
C SER A 352 19.76 -12.78 5.67
N ALA A 353 19.05 -12.24 4.67
CA ALA A 353 18.64 -12.97 3.49
C ALA A 353 19.82 -13.23 2.53
N PRO A 354 19.82 -14.37 1.83
CA PRO A 354 20.86 -14.66 0.83
C PRO A 354 20.77 -13.69 -0.35
N LEU A 355 21.92 -13.47 -1.01
CA LEU A 355 21.94 -12.65 -2.21
C LEU A 355 21.16 -13.30 -3.37
N PRO A 356 20.42 -12.52 -4.15
CA PRO A 356 19.72 -13.03 -5.32
C PRO A 356 20.70 -13.54 -6.39
N ALA A 357 20.61 -14.83 -6.72
CA ALA A 357 21.50 -15.47 -7.69
C ALA A 357 21.39 -14.85 -9.10
N THR A 358 20.23 -14.27 -9.43
CA THR A 358 19.95 -13.63 -10.72
C THR A 358 20.70 -12.31 -10.92
N VAL A 359 21.09 -11.64 -9.83
CA VAL A 359 21.76 -10.33 -9.88
C VAL A 359 23.28 -10.47 -9.70
N TYR A 360 23.72 -11.44 -8.89
CA TYR A 360 25.13 -11.60 -8.49
C TYR A 360 25.74 -12.93 -8.94
N ALA A 361 25.40 -13.42 -10.13
CA ALA A 361 25.88 -14.70 -10.64
C ALA A 361 27.42 -14.77 -10.67
N GLY A 362 28.01 -15.55 -9.76
CA GLY A 362 29.46 -15.80 -9.70
C GLY A 362 30.26 -15.01 -8.66
N GLY A 363 29.62 -14.23 -7.78
CA GLY A 363 30.27 -13.47 -6.70
C GLY A 363 30.54 -14.27 -5.42
N ASP A 364 31.31 -13.67 -4.50
CA ASP A 364 31.72 -14.23 -3.19
C ASP A 364 30.66 -14.16 -2.08
N GLY A 365 29.42 -13.76 -2.42
CA GLY A 365 28.33 -13.61 -1.47
C GLY A 365 28.24 -12.23 -0.82
N ALA A 366 29.09 -11.26 -1.21
CA ALA A 366 28.95 -9.86 -0.82
C ALA A 366 28.08 -9.09 -1.83
N SER A 367 27.25 -8.18 -1.32
CA SER A 367 26.60 -7.18 -2.15
C SER A 367 27.61 -6.11 -2.52
N LEU A 368 28.27 -5.48 -1.55
CA LEU A 368 29.10 -4.30 -1.78
C LEU A 368 30.52 -4.69 -2.23
N GLU A 369 31.07 -3.96 -3.20
CA GLU A 369 32.49 -4.06 -3.55
C GLU A 369 33.34 -3.24 -2.58
N ASP A 370 33.29 -1.91 -2.68
CA ASP A 370 33.97 -1.00 -1.76
C ASP A 370 32.97 -0.11 -1.02
N LEU A 371 33.23 0.11 0.28
CA LEU A 371 32.45 0.99 1.15
C LEU A 371 33.33 2.10 1.72
N VAL A 372 32.95 3.35 1.46
CA VAL A 372 33.54 4.53 2.10
C VAL A 372 32.54 5.12 3.09
N ILE A 373 32.95 5.30 4.35
CA ILE A 373 32.14 5.93 5.39
C ILE A 373 32.74 7.29 5.74
N ILE A 374 31.96 8.36 5.64
CA ILE A 374 32.38 9.72 5.96
C ILE A 374 31.60 10.21 7.19
N GLY A 375 32.29 10.61 8.25
CA GLY A 375 31.73 10.98 9.54
C GLY A 375 32.35 10.21 10.70
N GLY A 376 31.84 10.42 11.92
CA GLY A 376 32.41 9.83 13.13
C GLY A 376 33.43 10.71 13.84
N SER A 377 33.39 12.02 13.62
CA SER A 377 34.26 12.98 14.32
C SER A 377 33.86 13.18 15.78
N THR A 378 32.59 12.97 16.13
CA THR A 378 32.11 12.94 17.52
C THR A 378 32.17 11.53 18.13
N LEU A 379 32.24 11.42 19.47
CA LEU A 379 32.25 10.12 20.16
C LEU A 379 31.00 9.27 19.82
N ARG A 380 29.84 9.92 19.71
CA ARG A 380 28.57 9.26 19.39
C ARG A 380 28.63 8.64 17.99
N MET A 381 29.01 9.43 16.99
CA MET A 381 29.08 8.93 15.61
C MET A 381 30.25 7.97 15.39
N GLY A 382 31.36 8.12 16.12
CA GLY A 382 32.46 7.15 16.08
C GLY A 382 32.04 5.74 16.52
N ARG A 383 31.12 5.63 17.49
CA ARG A 383 30.49 4.34 17.86
C ARG A 383 29.63 3.80 16.73
N VAL A 384 28.80 4.64 16.12
CA VAL A 384 27.95 4.26 14.97
C VAL A 384 28.80 3.75 13.80
N VAL A 385 29.91 4.42 13.47
CA VAL A 385 30.86 3.96 12.44
C VAL A 385 31.46 2.60 12.80
N SER A 386 31.79 2.37 14.07
CA SER A 386 32.32 1.08 14.53
C SER A 386 31.27 -0.04 14.42
N ASP A 387 30.03 0.25 14.78
CA ASP A 387 28.91 -0.68 14.63
C ASP A 387 28.58 -0.97 13.17
N LEU A 388 28.58 0.04 12.30
CA LEU A 388 28.40 -0.13 10.85
C LEU A 388 29.48 -1.03 10.25
N LYS A 389 30.75 -0.84 10.60
CA LYS A 389 31.85 -1.71 10.16
C LYS A 389 31.62 -3.17 10.59
N ARG A 390 31.13 -3.38 11.80
CA ARG A 390 30.82 -4.71 12.32
C ARG A 390 29.63 -5.35 11.59
N VAL A 391 28.57 -4.60 11.36
CA VAL A 391 27.35 -5.09 10.69
C VAL A 391 27.58 -5.35 9.20
N LEU A 392 28.23 -4.41 8.49
CA LEU A 392 28.43 -4.50 7.05
C LEU A 392 29.67 -5.33 6.65
N GLY A 393 30.54 -5.69 7.60
CA GLY A 393 31.79 -6.39 7.31
C GLY A 393 31.62 -7.70 6.54
N ALA A 394 30.54 -8.44 6.79
CA ALA A 394 30.23 -9.69 6.07
C ALA A 394 29.60 -9.46 4.68
N HIS A 395 29.26 -8.21 4.34
CA HIS A 395 28.54 -7.86 3.11
C HIS A 395 29.36 -6.98 2.17
N VAL A 396 30.66 -6.79 2.45
CA VAL A 396 31.60 -6.03 1.64
C VAL A 396 32.73 -6.98 1.23
N SER A 397 32.95 -7.15 -0.07
CA SER A 397 33.99 -8.04 -0.63
C SER A 397 35.37 -7.37 -0.66
N GLY A 398 35.41 -6.06 -0.95
CA GLY A 398 36.61 -5.25 -1.01
C GLY A 398 36.92 -4.58 0.34
N SER A 399 37.02 -3.25 0.34
CA SER A 399 37.51 -2.49 1.48
C SER A 399 36.43 -1.66 2.17
N ILE A 400 36.54 -1.52 3.50
CA ILE A 400 35.77 -0.54 4.27
C ILE A 400 36.71 0.56 4.77
N THR A 401 36.66 1.71 4.09
CA THR A 401 37.47 2.89 4.43
C THR A 401 36.61 3.90 5.18
N ALA A 402 37.16 4.54 6.22
CA ALA A 402 36.42 5.55 6.99
C ALA A 402 37.22 6.84 7.18
N PHE A 403 36.56 7.98 6.96
CA PHE A 403 37.09 9.32 7.15
C PHE A 403 36.23 10.07 8.16
N LYS A 404 36.83 10.81 9.10
CA LYS A 404 36.07 11.48 10.17
C LYS A 404 35.23 12.65 9.65
N SER A 405 35.63 13.26 8.55
CA SER A 405 34.97 14.38 7.90
C SER A 405 35.28 14.42 6.40
N LEU A 406 34.54 15.26 5.65
CA LEU A 406 34.83 15.53 4.24
C LEU A 406 36.23 16.12 4.01
N LEU A 407 36.77 16.84 4.99
CA LEU A 407 38.11 17.44 4.92
C LEU A 407 39.23 16.41 5.02
N ASP A 408 38.94 15.23 5.55
CA ASP A 408 39.90 14.13 5.66
C ASP A 408 39.98 13.29 4.37
N LEU A 409 39.13 13.57 3.37
CA LEU A 409 39.20 12.91 2.07
C LEU A 409 40.50 13.26 1.36
N PRO A 410 41.20 12.27 0.76
CA PRO A 410 42.38 12.52 -0.07
C PRO A 410 42.11 13.54 -1.18
N VAL A 411 43.15 14.27 -1.59
CA VAL A 411 43.06 15.26 -2.68
C VAL A 411 42.74 14.57 -4.01
N ASP A 412 43.18 13.34 -4.17
CA ASP A 412 42.94 12.43 -5.30
C ASP A 412 41.78 11.44 -5.03
N PHE A 413 40.92 11.73 -4.03
CA PHE A 413 39.77 10.89 -3.74
C PHE A 413 38.87 10.75 -4.98
N ASN A 414 38.77 9.52 -5.48
CA ASN A 414 38.03 9.15 -6.67
C ASN A 414 37.45 7.75 -6.46
N PRO A 415 36.23 7.62 -5.91
CA PRO A 415 35.60 6.33 -5.71
C PRO A 415 35.39 5.60 -7.05
N SER A 416 35.51 4.27 -7.02
CA SER A 416 35.12 3.44 -8.17
C SER A 416 33.64 3.64 -8.49
N PRO A 417 33.21 3.55 -9.77
CA PRO A 417 31.80 3.49 -10.17
C PRO A 417 30.97 2.50 -9.36
N ASP A 418 31.61 1.42 -8.90
CA ASP A 418 30.97 0.37 -8.14
C ASP A 418 30.94 0.59 -6.62
N ALA A 419 31.72 1.56 -6.13
CA ALA A 419 31.81 1.88 -4.71
C ALA A 419 30.52 2.50 -4.16
N CYS A 420 30.28 2.26 -2.88
CA CYS A 420 29.23 2.89 -2.10
C CYS A 420 29.83 3.86 -1.09
N VAL A 421 29.36 5.10 -1.08
CA VAL A 421 29.75 6.11 -0.09
C VAL A 421 28.58 6.34 0.85
N LEU A 422 28.80 6.17 2.15
CA LEU A 422 27.89 6.54 3.23
C LEU A 422 28.39 7.81 3.91
N ASP A 423 27.76 8.95 3.60
CA ASP A 423 28.07 10.21 4.27
C ASP A 423 27.12 10.47 5.44
N MET A 424 27.68 10.50 6.64
CA MET A 424 27.01 10.87 7.89
C MET A 424 27.65 12.10 8.54
N SER A 425 28.49 12.84 7.81
CA SER A 425 29.17 14.03 8.31
C SER A 425 28.17 15.12 8.73
N GLY A 426 26.99 15.14 8.10
CA GLY A 426 25.84 15.97 8.48
C GLY A 426 25.29 15.72 9.88
N LEU A 427 25.60 14.57 10.51
CA LEU A 427 25.21 14.26 11.89
C LEU A 427 26.27 14.68 12.91
N ASP A 428 27.49 14.98 12.47
CA ASP A 428 28.53 15.57 13.28
C ASP A 428 28.50 17.11 13.15
N VAL A 429 29.10 17.62 12.07
CA VAL A 429 29.23 19.04 11.75
C VAL A 429 28.79 19.22 10.29
N PRO A 430 27.56 19.68 10.03
CA PRO A 430 27.05 19.84 8.67
C PRO A 430 27.93 20.79 7.84
N VAL A 431 28.38 20.31 6.68
CA VAL A 431 29.30 21.06 5.79
C VAL A 431 28.74 22.40 5.33
N PHE A 432 27.42 22.52 5.15
CA PHE A 432 26.76 23.77 4.75
C PHE A 432 26.46 24.71 5.93
N LYS A 433 26.75 24.31 7.17
CA LYS A 433 26.62 25.22 8.33
C LYS A 433 27.73 26.26 8.35
N ASP A 434 28.93 25.89 7.92
CA ASP A 434 30.09 26.76 7.77
C ASP A 434 30.93 26.29 6.57
N LEU A 435 30.49 26.69 5.37
CA LEU A 435 31.08 26.23 4.12
C LEU A 435 32.40 26.96 3.83
N ILE A 436 33.51 26.29 4.09
CA ILE A 436 34.85 26.76 3.70
C ILE A 436 35.27 26.23 2.32
N ALA A 437 36.22 26.89 1.66
CA ALA A 437 36.70 26.52 0.33
C ALA A 437 37.14 25.04 0.23
N ALA A 438 37.92 24.57 1.21
CA ALA A 438 38.37 23.18 1.25
C ALA A 438 37.21 22.17 1.38
N GLY A 439 36.16 22.51 2.14
CA GLY A 439 34.97 21.69 2.28
C GLY A 439 34.16 21.64 0.99
N PHE A 440 34.04 22.78 0.30
CA PHE A 440 33.38 22.82 -1.00
C PHE A 440 34.15 22.05 -2.07
N ASP A 441 35.48 22.12 -2.07
CA ASP A 441 36.29 21.35 -3.01
C ASP A 441 36.22 19.84 -2.74
N ALA A 442 36.12 19.42 -1.47
CA ALA A 442 35.85 18.02 -1.12
C ALA A 442 34.48 17.56 -1.64
N LEU A 443 33.42 18.38 -1.48
CA LEU A 443 32.10 18.10 -2.03
C LEU A 443 32.13 17.95 -3.55
N LYS A 444 32.82 18.85 -4.27
CA LYS A 444 32.98 18.74 -5.73
C LYS A 444 33.61 17.42 -6.13
N ARG A 445 34.72 17.02 -5.49
CA ARG A 445 35.39 15.73 -5.80
C ARG A 445 34.46 14.55 -5.54
N LEU A 446 33.72 14.58 -4.43
CA LEU A 446 32.76 13.53 -4.10
C LEU A 446 31.69 13.40 -5.19
N VAL A 447 31.05 14.48 -5.63
CA VAL A 447 29.91 14.41 -6.56
C VAL A 447 30.28 14.47 -8.04
N ALA A 448 31.53 14.76 -8.41
CA ALA A 448 31.96 14.91 -9.81
C ALA A 448 32.17 13.57 -10.53
N VAL A 449 31.97 12.44 -9.87
CA VAL A 449 32.24 11.10 -10.42
C VAL A 449 31.07 10.16 -10.19
N GLU A 450 30.94 9.18 -11.07
CA GLU A 450 29.94 8.12 -10.94
C GLU A 450 30.27 7.23 -9.74
N HIS A 451 29.28 7.02 -8.87
CA HIS A 451 29.25 6.06 -7.76
C HIS A 451 27.87 6.12 -7.09
N THR A 452 27.67 5.32 -6.03
CA THR A 452 26.45 5.33 -5.23
C THR A 452 26.69 6.07 -3.90
N LEU A 453 25.86 7.07 -3.57
CA LEU A 453 25.99 7.93 -2.39
C LEU A 453 24.73 7.90 -1.52
N LEU A 454 24.83 7.33 -0.32
CA LEU A 454 23.82 7.45 0.73
C LEU A 454 24.19 8.62 1.65
N TRP A 455 23.38 9.67 1.64
CA TRP A 455 23.63 10.90 2.39
C TRP A 455 22.66 11.04 3.57
N VAL A 456 23.18 11.11 4.78
CA VAL A 456 22.39 11.15 6.01
C VAL A 456 22.37 12.54 6.61
N THR A 457 21.16 13.10 6.79
CA THR A 457 20.93 14.38 7.47
C THR A 457 20.09 14.22 8.73
N ARG A 458 19.97 15.30 9.50
CA ARG A 458 19.04 15.38 10.62
C ARG A 458 18.28 16.70 10.58
N GLY A 459 16.97 16.61 10.75
CA GLY A 459 16.11 17.78 10.95
C GLY A 459 15.84 18.60 9.69
N LYS A 460 16.09 18.10 8.47
CA LYS A 460 15.64 18.79 7.25
C LYS A 460 14.13 19.04 7.29
N LEU A 461 13.34 18.04 7.67
CA LEU A 461 11.89 18.19 7.82
C LEU A 461 11.48 19.06 9.03
N ALA A 462 12.36 19.17 10.02
CA ALA A 462 12.21 20.08 11.16
C ALA A 462 12.69 21.52 10.86
N GLY A 463 13.10 21.80 9.61
CA GLY A 463 13.50 23.13 9.16
C GLY A 463 14.99 23.47 9.31
N ASP A 464 15.87 22.48 9.51
CA ASP A 464 17.32 22.71 9.55
C ASP A 464 17.82 23.19 8.16
N PRO A 465 18.39 24.41 8.06
CA PRO A 465 18.82 24.95 6.77
C PRO A 465 20.02 24.22 6.18
N ALA A 466 20.95 23.73 7.00
CA ALA A 466 22.16 23.06 6.50
C ALA A 466 21.84 21.68 5.90
N ALA A 467 20.96 20.93 6.55
CA ALA A 467 20.39 19.70 6.02
C ALA A 467 19.63 19.95 4.70
N SER A 468 18.82 21.02 4.66
CA SER A 468 18.06 21.41 3.47
C SER A 468 18.96 21.81 2.29
N MET A 469 20.01 22.59 2.54
CA MET A 469 21.01 22.96 1.54
C MET A 469 21.74 21.74 0.98
N SER A 470 22.11 20.78 1.83
CA SER A 470 22.76 19.54 1.41
C SER A 470 21.90 18.77 0.40
N VAL A 471 20.62 18.58 0.71
CA VAL A 471 19.69 17.87 -0.18
C VAL A 471 19.43 18.64 -1.49
N GLY A 472 19.36 19.97 -1.44
CA GLY A 472 19.23 20.80 -2.64
C GLY A 472 20.44 20.72 -3.57
N PHE A 473 21.65 20.78 -2.99
CA PHE A 473 22.90 20.61 -3.72
C PHE A 473 22.97 19.23 -4.40
N LEU A 474 22.73 18.15 -3.65
CA LEU A 474 22.78 16.79 -4.18
C LEU A 474 21.73 16.52 -5.27
N ARG A 475 20.52 17.07 -5.13
CA ARG A 475 19.50 16.99 -6.19
C ARG A 475 20.00 17.60 -7.49
N THR A 476 20.71 18.72 -7.43
CA THR A 476 21.28 19.35 -8.62
C THR A 476 22.41 18.50 -9.19
N ALA A 477 23.31 18.02 -8.34
CA ALA A 477 24.44 17.17 -8.75
C ALA A 477 23.99 15.89 -9.49
N THR A 478 22.90 15.25 -9.07
CA THR A 478 22.36 14.07 -9.78
C THR A 478 21.90 14.35 -11.22
N HIS A 479 21.57 15.60 -11.55
CA HIS A 479 21.21 15.99 -12.92
C HIS A 479 22.44 16.40 -13.74
N GLU A 480 23.52 16.82 -13.07
CA GLU A 480 24.78 17.22 -13.71
C GLU A 480 25.66 16.00 -14.04
N VAL A 481 25.62 14.96 -13.20
CA VAL A 481 26.44 13.74 -13.34
C VAL A 481 25.52 12.52 -13.45
N PRO A 482 25.22 12.03 -14.68
CA PRO A 482 24.23 10.97 -14.90
C PRO A 482 24.51 9.65 -14.16
N GLY A 483 25.78 9.31 -13.92
CA GLY A 483 26.17 8.10 -13.18
C GLY A 483 26.12 8.24 -11.66
N LEU A 484 25.95 9.45 -11.12
CA LEU A 484 25.88 9.68 -9.68
C LEU A 484 24.49 9.30 -9.14
N ARG A 485 24.44 8.25 -8.31
CA ARG A 485 23.19 7.76 -7.72
C ARG A 485 23.12 8.20 -6.26
N VAL A 486 22.20 9.11 -5.92
CA VAL A 486 22.08 9.64 -4.55
C VAL A 486 20.75 9.27 -3.90
N GLN A 487 20.82 8.82 -2.65
CA GLN A 487 19.67 8.76 -1.74
C GLN A 487 19.93 9.60 -0.49
N CYS A 488 18.96 10.42 -0.10
CA CYS A 488 19.04 11.22 1.11
C CYS A 488 18.13 10.63 2.20
N VAL A 489 18.69 10.36 3.38
CA VAL A 489 17.96 9.89 4.56
C VAL A 489 17.96 11.01 5.60
N ASP A 490 16.78 11.52 5.98
CA ASP A 490 16.65 12.53 7.02
C ASP A 490 16.17 11.90 8.32
N LEU A 491 16.93 12.10 9.40
CA LEU A 491 16.58 11.63 10.73
C LEU A 491 15.77 12.70 11.46
N ASP A 492 14.66 12.30 12.07
CA ASP A 492 13.86 13.18 12.93
C ASP A 492 14.64 13.49 14.23
N PRO A 493 14.90 14.77 14.55
CA PRO A 493 15.57 15.15 15.80
C PRO A 493 14.80 14.75 17.07
N GLY A 494 13.47 14.57 17.00
CA GLY A 494 12.62 14.20 18.14
C GLY A 494 12.55 12.69 18.40
N SER A 495 12.89 11.85 17.41
CA SER A 495 12.79 10.39 17.50
C SER A 495 13.96 9.75 18.28
N GLY A 496 13.68 8.70 19.08
CA GLY A 496 14.70 7.80 19.64
C GLY A 496 15.81 8.47 20.48
N ASN A 497 15.54 9.55 21.21
CA ASN A 497 16.57 10.38 21.88
C ASN A 497 17.68 10.87 20.92
N GLY A 498 17.35 11.01 19.64
CA GLY A 498 18.25 11.34 18.55
C GLY A 498 19.32 10.27 18.27
N GLN A 499 19.16 9.02 18.73
CA GLN A 499 20.10 7.93 18.46
C GLN A 499 20.05 7.52 16.99
N VAL A 500 21.20 7.13 16.47
CA VAL A 500 21.36 6.64 15.10
C VAL A 500 21.53 5.14 15.20
N ASP A 501 20.61 4.39 14.60
CA ASP A 501 20.68 2.94 14.56
C ASP A 501 21.54 2.50 13.37
N ALA A 502 22.68 1.88 13.66
CA ALA A 502 23.60 1.37 12.65
C ALA A 502 22.97 0.26 11.79
N SER A 503 22.10 -0.58 12.36
CA SER A 503 21.41 -1.65 11.63
C SER A 503 20.46 -1.07 10.60
N VAL A 504 19.65 -0.07 10.99
CA VAL A 504 18.71 0.61 10.07
C VAL A 504 19.46 1.29 8.91
N LEU A 505 20.57 1.97 9.21
CA LEU A 505 21.41 2.57 8.17
C LEU A 505 22.05 1.52 7.26
N ALA A 506 22.55 0.42 7.83
CA ALA A 506 23.15 -0.67 7.08
C ALA A 506 22.13 -1.32 6.13
N GLU A 507 20.93 -1.62 6.60
CA GLU A 507 19.87 -2.15 5.75
C GLU A 507 19.44 -1.16 4.66
N THR A 508 19.35 0.14 5.00
CA THR A 508 19.01 1.18 4.03
C THR A 508 20.06 1.28 2.93
N LEU A 509 21.35 1.26 3.30
CA LEU A 509 22.48 1.23 2.39
C LEU A 509 22.41 0.03 1.45
N GLN A 510 22.18 -1.17 2.01
CA GLN A 510 22.07 -2.40 1.23
C GLN A 510 20.92 -2.38 0.23
N ARG A 511 19.72 -1.96 0.68
CA ARG A 511 18.55 -1.79 -0.20
C ARG A 511 18.84 -0.81 -1.33
N PHE A 512 19.42 0.35 -0.99
CA PHE A 512 19.70 1.40 -1.97
C PHE A 512 20.73 0.95 -3.00
N TRP A 513 21.84 0.39 -2.54
CA TRP A 513 22.91 -0.07 -3.41
C TRP A 513 22.45 -1.18 -4.37
N HIS A 514 21.61 -2.09 -3.88
CA HIS A 514 21.03 -3.15 -4.68
C HIS A 514 20.05 -2.61 -5.73
N LEU A 515 19.11 -1.74 -5.31
CA LEU A 515 18.13 -1.13 -6.22
C LEU A 515 18.75 -0.18 -7.24
N ALA A 516 19.92 0.38 -6.94
CA ALA A 516 20.68 1.22 -7.86
C ALA A 516 21.26 0.45 -9.07
N ARG A 517 21.20 -0.89 -9.07
CA ARG A 517 21.78 -1.78 -10.07
C ARG A 517 20.77 -2.67 -10.82
N ILE A 518 19.51 -2.66 -10.41
CA ILE A 518 18.39 -3.31 -11.12
C ILE A 518 17.66 -2.26 -11.93
#